data_AF-A0A8C9J9W4-F1
#
_entry.id   AF-A0A8C9J9W4-F1
#
_cell.length_a   1.000
_cell.length_b   1.000
_cell.length_c   1.000
_cell.angle_alpha   90.00
_cell.angle_beta   90.00
_cell.angle_gamma   90.00
#
_symmetry.space_group_name_H-M   'P 1'
#
loop_
_entity.id
_entity.type
_entity.pdbx_description
1 polymer ?
#
loop_
_entity_poly.entity_id
_entity_poly.type
_entity_poly.pdbx_seq_one_letter_code
_entity_poly.pdbx_strand_id
1 'polypeptide(L)' 'MQDDTTYENDDVKEAIRRLPENLYNYRMFRIKRALDLTMRHQILPKEQWTKYEEDKFYLEPYLKEVIREREEWANK' A
#
# COMPACT_ATOMS: atom_id res chain seq x y z
N MET A 1 0.81 7.38 1.60
CA MET A 1 -0.58 6.91 1.85
C MET A 1 -0.51 5.85 2.92
N GLN A 2 -1.53 5.70 3.75
CA GLN A 2 -1.51 4.75 4.86
C GLN A 2 -1.15 3.33 4.42
N ASP A 3 -1.76 2.85 3.33
CA ASP A 3 -1.53 1.50 2.77
C ASP A 3 -0.09 1.25 2.30
N ASP A 4 0.72 2.30 2.06
CA ASP A 4 2.14 2.14 1.72
C ASP A 4 2.98 1.70 2.93
N THR A 5 2.45 1.83 4.15
CA THR A 5 3.16 1.57 5.43
C THR A 5 2.77 0.25 6.09
N THR A 6 1.83 -0.49 5.50
CA THR A 6 1.35 -1.78 6.02
C THR A 6 2.46 -2.84 5.98
N TYR A 7 2.58 -3.63 7.04
CA TYR A 7 3.49 -4.77 7.08
C TYR A 7 3.11 -5.83 6.05
N GLU A 8 4.05 -6.20 5.17
CA GLU A 8 3.82 -7.16 4.09
C GLU A 8 3.85 -8.62 4.57
N ASN A 9 2.78 -9.05 5.25
CA ASN A 9 2.51 -10.47 5.48
C ASN A 9 2.02 -11.16 4.18
N ASP A 10 1.74 -12.47 4.23
CA ASP A 10 1.39 -13.22 3.01
C ASP A 10 0.07 -12.76 2.37
N ASP A 11 -0.93 -12.37 3.16
CA ASP A 11 -2.19 -11.81 2.65
C ASP A 11 -1.96 -10.47 1.94
N VAL A 12 -1.13 -9.60 2.53
CA VAL A 12 -0.78 -8.29 1.96
C VAL A 12 0.04 -8.43 0.69
N LYS A 13 0.98 -9.38 0.63
CA LYS A 13 1.76 -9.67 -0.59
C LYS A 13 0.84 -10.11 -1.73
N GLU A 14 -0.12 -10.99 -1.44
CA GLU A 14 -1.10 -11.43 -2.44
C GLU A 14 -2.03 -10.29 -2.87
N ALA A 15 -2.49 -9.45 -1.93
CA ALA A 15 -3.28 -8.26 -2.25
C ALA A 15 -2.51 -7.28 -3.16
N ILE A 16 -1.23 -7.04 -2.88
CA ILE A 16 -0.35 -6.20 -3.73
C ILE A 16 -0.19 -6.82 -5.12
N ARG A 17 -0.05 -8.15 -5.22
CA ARG A 17 0.07 -8.88 -6.50
C ARG A 17 -1.18 -8.72 -7.37
N ARG A 18 -2.36 -8.57 -6.77
CA ARG A 18 -3.64 -8.39 -7.47
C ARG A 18 -3.92 -6.95 -7.90
N LEU A 19 -3.10 -5.99 -7.49
CA LEU A 19 -3.30 -4.59 -7.86
C LEU A 19 -3.21 -4.37 -9.37
N PRO A 20 -4.08 -3.52 -9.94
CA PRO A 20 -3.89 -2.96 -11.27
C PRO A 20 -2.50 -2.33 -11.43
N GLU A 21 -1.92 -2.48 -12.62
CA GLU A 21 -0.55 -2.06 -12.91
C GLU A 21 -0.29 -0.58 -12.57
N ASN A 22 -1.24 0.32 -12.88
CA ASN A 22 -1.14 1.73 -12.54
C ASN A 22 -1.02 1.96 -11.03
N LEU A 23 -1.86 1.30 -10.22
CA LEU A 23 -1.82 1.43 -8.75
C LEU A 23 -0.53 0.85 -8.17
N TYR A 24 -0.10 -0.31 -8.68
CA TYR A 24 1.17 -0.91 -8.30
C TYR A 24 2.36 0.01 -8.59
N ASN A 25 2.42 0.59 -9.79
CA ASN A 25 3.47 1.51 -10.18
C ASN A 25 3.47 2.80 -9.33
N TYR A 26 2.29 3.35 -9.03
CA TYR A 26 2.19 4.52 -8.14
C TYR A 26 2.64 4.19 -6.72
N ARG A 27 2.27 3.03 -6.17
CA ARG A 27 2.77 2.54 -4.88
C ARG A 27 4.30 2.46 -4.88
N MET A 28 4.86 1.80 -5.89
CA MET A 28 6.30 1.62 -6.01
C MET A 28 7.05 2.96 -6.10
N PHE A 29 6.51 3.93 -6.83
CA PHE A 29 7.09 5.27 -6.92
C PHE A 29 7.05 6.01 -5.57
N ARG A 30 5.92 5.97 -4.84
CA ARG A 30 5.80 6.59 -3.52
C ARG A 30 6.79 6.01 -2.52
N ILE A 31 6.93 4.68 -2.49
CA ILE A 31 7.90 3.99 -1.62
C ILE A 31 9.33 4.36 -1.99
N LYS A 32 9.70 4.31 -3.27
CA LYS A 32 11.04 4.72 -3.74
C LYS A 32 11.36 6.16 -3.34
N ARG A 33 10.41 7.08 -3.51
CA ARG A 33 10.56 8.48 -3.09
C ARG A 33 10.75 8.60 -1.58
N ALA A 34 9.99 7.85 -0.78
CA ALA A 34 10.12 7.86 0.68
C ALA A 34 11.49 7.32 1.13
N LEU A 35 11.99 6.27 0.49
CA LEU A 35 13.31 5.70 0.77
C LEU A 35 14.44 6.67 0.40
N ASP A 36 14.36 7.33 -0.76
CA ASP A 36 15.33 8.35 -1.18
C ASP A 36 15.40 9.52 -0.18
N LEU A 37 14.25 10.01 0.29
CA LEU A 37 14.18 11.06 1.30
C LEU A 37 14.74 10.61 2.64
N THR A 38 14.40 9.39 3.08
CA THR A 38 14.93 8.78 4.29
C THR A 38 16.45 8.67 4.25
N MET A 39 16.99 8.21 3.12
CA MET A 39 18.44 8.10 2.90
C MET A 39 19.16 9.44 3.03
N ARG A 40 18.51 10.54 2.64
CA ARG A 40 19.05 11.91 2.75
C ARG A 40 18.73 12.59 4.09
N HIS A 41 17.99 11.92 4.98
CA HIS A 41 17.42 12.52 6.19
C HIS A 41 16.62 13.80 5.90
N GLN A 42 15.90 13.82 4.77
CA GLN A 42 15.08 14.93 4.34
C GLN A 42 13.59 14.56 4.37
N ILE A 43 12.75 15.58 4.36
CA ILE A 43 11.30 15.44 4.24
C ILE A 43 10.81 16.20 3.02
N LEU A 44 9.60 15.87 2.54
CA LEU A 44 8.97 16.65 1.47
C LEU A 44 8.65 18.07 1.94
N PRO A 45 8.61 19.05 1.02
CA PRO A 45 7.94 20.33 1.24
C PRO A 45 6.50 20.14 1.73
N LYS A 46 6.02 21.04 2.58
CA LYS A 46 4.72 20.92 3.27
C LYS A 46 3.55 20.86 2.31
N GLU A 47 3.64 21.54 1.17
CA GLU A 47 2.62 21.60 0.13
C GLU A 47 2.44 20.24 -0.57
N GLN A 48 3.43 19.36 -0.49
CA GLN A 48 3.44 18.02 -1.08
C GLN A 48 3.09 16.91 -0.09
N TRP A 49 2.78 17.26 1.16
CA TRP A 49 2.36 16.28 2.15
C TRP A 49 0.98 15.74 1.78
N THR A 50 0.82 14.43 1.92
CA THR A 50 -0.48 13.79 1.74
C THR A 50 -1.42 14.36 2.80
N LYS A 51 -2.53 14.98 2.36
CA LYS A 51 -3.57 15.46 3.26
C LYS A 51 -4.41 14.29 3.74
N TYR A 52 -5.00 14.42 4.92
CA TYR A 52 -5.83 13.38 5.51
C TYR A 52 -7.05 13.06 4.64
N GLU A 53 -7.68 14.09 4.08
CA GLU A 53 -8.88 13.96 3.23
C GLU A 53 -8.58 13.37 1.84
N GLU A 54 -7.32 13.40 1.42
CA GLU A 54 -6.87 12.90 0.12
C GLU A 54 -6.30 11.46 0.20
N ASP A 55 -6.12 10.91 1.41
CA ASP A 55 -5.61 9.55 1.57
C ASP A 55 -6.68 8.52 1.19
N LYS A 56 -6.34 7.62 0.28
CA LYS A 56 -7.24 6.60 -0.27
C LYS A 56 -6.73 5.22 0.09
N PHE A 57 -7.61 4.41 0.66
CA PHE A 57 -7.36 2.99 0.98
C PHE A 57 -7.40 2.13 -0.29
N TYR A 58 -6.36 2.24 -1.11
CA TYR A 58 -6.29 1.55 -2.41
C TYR A 58 -6.08 0.04 -2.28
N LEU A 59 -5.55 -0.44 -1.15
CA LEU A 59 -5.24 -1.86 -0.91
C LEU A 59 -6.38 -2.60 -0.19
N GLU A 60 -7.21 -1.87 0.58
CA GLU A 60 -8.27 -2.43 1.41
C GLU A 60 -9.24 -3.38 0.67
N PRO A 61 -9.73 -3.05 -0.55
CA PRO A 61 -10.64 -3.96 -1.27
C PRO A 61 -10.01 -5.31 -1.58
N TYR A 62 -8.76 -5.31 -2.04
CA TYR A 62 -8.02 -6.52 -2.41
C TYR A 62 -7.66 -7.34 -1.18
N LEU A 63 -7.26 -6.68 -0.09
CA LEU A 63 -6.89 -7.37 1.15
C LEU A 63 -8.10 -8.07 1.78
N LYS A 64 -9.27 -7.43 1.78
CA LYS A 64 -10.52 -8.05 2.27
C LYS A 64 -10.89 -9.30 1.48
N GLU A 65 -10.73 -9.26 0.15
CA GLU A 65 -11.00 -10.42 -0.69
C GLU A 65 -10.04 -11.59 -0.40
N VAL A 66 -8.74 -11.31 -0.27
CA VAL A 66 -7.73 -12.32 0.04
C VAL A 66 -7.98 -12.97 1.41
N ILE A 67 -8.28 -12.18 2.43
CA ILE A 67 -8.59 -12.70 3.77
C ILE A 67 -9.84 -13.57 3.73
N ARG A 68 -10.90 -13.13 3.03
CA ARG A 68 -12.14 -13.90 2.87
C ARG A 68 -11.88 -15.25 2.20
N GLU A 69 -11.13 -15.29 1.09
CA GLU A 69 -10.79 -16.53 0.39
C GLU A 69 -10.01 -17.50 1.30
N ARG A 70 -9.05 -16.99 2.08
CA ARG A 70 -8.29 -17.80 3.03
C ARG A 70 -9.18 -18.39 4.13
N GLU A 71 -10.09 -17.59 4.68
CA GLU A 71 -11.05 -18.06 5.70
C GLU A 71 -12.02 -19.10 5.15
N GLU A 72 -12.49 -18.93 3.90
CA GLU A 72 -13.31 -19.92 3.21
C GLU A 72 -12.56 -21.25 3.00
N TRP A 73 -11.26 -21.21 2.68
CA TRP A 73 -10.44 -22.41 2.53
C TRP A 73 -10.11 -23.08 3.87
N ALA A 74 -9.93 -22.30 4.93
CA ALA A 74 -9.66 -22.82 6.27
C ALA A 74 -10.89 -23.52 6.89
N ASN A 75 -12.10 -23.08 6.52
CA ASN A 75 -13.37 -23.64 6.98
C ASN A 75 -13.86 -24.82 6.14
N LYS A 76 -13.08 -25.27 5.14
CA LYS A 76 -13.43 -26.34 4.21
C LYS A 76 -12.58 -27.58 4.47
#